data_AF-A0A538BM91-F1
#
_entry.id   AF-A0A538BM91-F1
#
_cell.length_a   1.000
_cell.length_b   1.000
_cell.length_c   1.000
_cell.angle_alpha   90.00
_cell.angle_beta   90.00
_cell.angle_gamma   90.00
#
_symmetry.space_group_name_H-M   'P 1'
#
loop_
_entity.id
_entity.type
_entity.pdbx_description
1 polymer ?
#
loop_
_entity_poly.entity_id
_entity_poly.type
_entity_poly.pdbx_seq_one_letter_code
_entity_poly.pdbx_strand_id
1 'polypeptide(L)' 'MPTLHTNQGAIEVELFAEDAPKTVDNFEKLARDGFYDGVVFHRVIPDFMIQGGDPTGTGTGG' A
#
# COMPACT_ATOMS: atom_id res chain seq x y z
N MET A 1 -3.81 -5.67 13.51
CA MET A 1 -2.85 -5.14 12.52
C MET A 1 -3.37 -5.46 11.14
N PRO A 2 -3.51 -4.48 10.24
CA PRO A 2 -3.92 -4.75 8.86
C PRO A 2 -2.92 -5.66 8.15
N THR A 3 -3.43 -6.42 7.18
CA THR A 3 -2.64 -7.37 6.40
C THR A 3 -2.83 -7.07 4.92
N LEU A 4 -1.72 -6.88 4.21
CA LEU A 4 -1.67 -6.76 2.76
C LEU A 4 -1.52 -8.17 2.17
N HIS A 5 -2.51 -8.62 1.42
CA HIS A 5 -2.45 -9.89 0.70
C HIS A 5 -1.83 -9.69 -0.69
N THR A 6 -0.64 -10.22 -0.91
CA THR A 6 0.06 -10.14 -2.20
C THR A 6 0.14 -11.51 -2.85
N ASN A 7 0.50 -11.55 -4.14
CA ASN A 7 0.79 -12.79 -4.85
C ASN A 7 2.09 -13.49 -4.38
N GLN A 8 2.86 -12.86 -3.48
CA GLN A 8 4.07 -13.41 -2.88
C GLN A 8 3.91 -13.70 -1.37
N GLY A 9 2.69 -13.60 -0.85
CA GLY A 9 2.37 -13.85 0.56
C GLY A 9 1.76 -12.65 1.27
N ALA A 10 1.46 -12.84 2.56
CA ALA A 10 0.88 -11.82 3.42
C ALA A 10 1.98 -10.93 4.03
N ILE A 11 1.71 -9.63 4.10
CA ILE A 11 2.55 -8.65 4.80
C ILE A 11 1.68 -8.03 5.89
N GLU A 12 2.04 -8.26 7.15
CA GLU A 12 1.41 -7.58 8.28
C GLU A 12 2.04 -6.21 8.47
N VAL A 13 1.22 -5.19 8.69
CA VAL A 13 1.69 -3.82 8.91
C VAL A 13 1.12 -3.24 10.20
N GLU A 14 1.96 -2.52 10.93
CA GLU A 14 1.55 -1.67 12.05
C GLU A 14 1.38 -0.24 11.56
N LEU A 15 0.31 0.43 11.99
CA LEU A 15 -0.02 1.80 11.59
C LEU A 15 0.07 2.71 12.81
N PHE A 16 0.83 3.80 12.70
CA PHE A 16 1.04 4.77 13.77
C PHE A 16 0.06 5.93 13.66
N ALA A 17 -1.20 5.69 14.01
CA ALA A 17 -2.27 6.68 13.89
C ALA A 17 -2.08 7.90 14.79
N GLU A 18 -1.40 7.75 15.93
CA GLU A 18 -1.08 8.87 16.83
C GLU A 18 -0.10 9.85 16.20
N ASP A 19 0.92 9.34 15.50
CA ASP A 19 1.96 10.14 14.85
C ASP A 19 1.52 10.70 13.49
N ALA A 20 0.74 9.92 12.73
CA ALA A 20 0.35 10.25 11.35
C ALA A 20 -1.14 10.01 11.06
N PRO A 21 -2.07 10.69 11.79
CA PRO A 21 -3.49 10.36 11.78
C PRO A 21 -4.12 10.47 10.38
N LYS A 22 -3.82 11.56 9.65
CA LYS A 22 -4.38 11.77 8.30
C LYS A 22 -3.91 10.72 7.29
N THR A 23 -2.66 10.29 7.40
CA THR A 23 -2.06 9.30 6.50
C THR A 23 -2.67 7.93 6.75
N VAL A 24 -2.82 7.55 8.03
CA VAL A 24 -3.44 6.29 8.43
C VAL A 24 -4.91 6.27 8.02
N ASP A 25 -5.67 7.33 8.30
CA ASP A 25 -7.09 7.43 7.91
C ASP A 25 -7.28 7.28 6.39
N ASN A 26 -6.44 7.93 5.60
CA ASN A 26 -6.51 7.83 4.15
C ASN A 26 -6.17 6.42 3.64
N PHE A 27 -5.09 5.81 4.18
CA PHE A 27 -4.69 4.46 3.82
C PHE A 27 -5.77 3.43 4.16
N GLU A 28 -6.34 3.50 5.37
CA GLU A 28 -7.40 2.59 5.80
C GLU A 28 -8.67 2.76 4.96
N LYS A 29 -9.04 4.01 4.63
CA LYS A 29 -10.20 4.28 3.77
C LYS A 29 -10.01 3.64 2.39
N LEU A 30 -8.89 3.93 1.72
CA LEU A 30 -8.59 3.37 0.39
C LEU A 30 -8.54 1.84 0.42
N ALA A 31 -7.94 1.26 1.47
CA ALA A 31 -7.90 -0.19 1.64
C ALA A 31 -9.30 -0.80 1.82
N ARG A 32 -10.17 -0.21 2.65
CA ARG A 32 -11.55 -0.69 2.87
C ARG A 32 -12.41 -0.56 1.62
N ASP A 33 -12.16 0.46 0.81
CA ASP A 33 -12.86 0.69 -0.46
C ASP A 33 -12.34 -0.21 -1.60
N GLY A 34 -11.36 -1.09 -1.33
CA GLY A 34 -10.78 -2.02 -2.33
C GLY A 34 -9.87 -1.34 -3.35
N PHE A 35 -9.44 -0.09 -3.11
CA PHE A 35 -8.66 0.70 -4.07
C PHE A 35 -7.34 0.04 -4.45
N TYR A 36 -6.72 -0.68 -3.51
CA TYR A 36 -5.43 -1.35 -3.73
C TYR A 36 -5.57 -2.76 -4.32
N ASP A 37 -6.79 -3.27 -4.53
CA ASP A 37 -7.00 -4.61 -5.05
C ASP A 37 -6.49 -4.72 -6.49
N GLY A 38 -5.58 -5.67 -6.73
CA GLY A 38 -4.93 -5.86 -8.03
C GLY A 38 -3.88 -4.80 -8.39
N VAL A 39 -3.63 -3.82 -7.53
CA VAL A 39 -2.58 -2.81 -7.76
C VAL A 39 -1.20 -3.46 -7.62
N VAL A 40 -0.35 -3.24 -8.63
CA VAL A 40 0.99 -3.85 -8.70
C VAL A 40 2.05 -3.03 -7.97
N PHE A 41 3.13 -3.70 -7.58
CA PHE A 41 4.39 -3.04 -7.24
C PHE A 41 5.12 -2.66 -8.54
N HIS A 42 4.86 -1.46 -9.07
CA HIS A 42 5.38 -1.02 -10.37
C HIS A 42 6.87 -0.63 -10.35
N ARG A 43 7.47 -0.48 -9.15
CA ARG A 43 8.89 -0.14 -9.02
C ARG A 43 9.54 -0.94 -7.91
N VAL A 44 10.58 -1.70 -8.27
CA VAL A 44 11.37 -2.56 -7.37
C VAL A 44 12.83 -2.21 -7.52
N ILE A 45 13.48 -1.82 -6.43
CA ILE A 45 14.91 -1.53 -6.38
C ILE A 45 15.55 -2.47 -5.37
N PRO A 46 16.45 -3.38 -5.81
CA PRO A 46 17.17 -4.29 -4.93
C PRO A 46 17.83 -3.55 -3.77
N ASP A 47 17.74 -4.14 -2.57
CA ASP A 47 18.34 -3.64 -1.34
C ASP A 47 17.90 -2.22 -0.94
N PHE A 48 16.77 -1.75 -1.48
CA PHE A 48 16.22 -0.43 -1.16
C PHE A 48 14.74 -0.50 -0.83
N MET A 49 13.87 -0.69 -1.83
CA MET A 49 12.42 -0.65 -1.61
C MET A 49 11.60 -1.24 -2.77
N ILE A 50 10.34 -1.52 -2.46
CA ILE A 50 9.26 -1.76 -3.42
C ILE A 50 8.23 -0.64 -3.29
N GLN A 51 7.67 -0.19 -4.42
CA GLN A 51 6.67 0.87 -4.48
C GLN A 51 5.46 0.40 -5.27
N GLY A 52 4.27 0.61 -4.68
CA GLY A 52 2.96 0.33 -5.27
C GLY A 52 1.99 1.47 -5.01
N GLY A 53 0.68 1.19 -5.04
CA GLY A 53 -0.37 2.16 -4.72
C GLY A 53 -0.86 3.02 -5.88
N ASP A 54 -0.39 2.75 -7.11
CA ASP A 54 -0.87 3.41 -8.34
C ASP A 54 -1.70 2.43 -9.18
N PRO A 55 -3.03 2.62 -9.31
CA PRO A 55 -3.89 1.76 -10.13
C PRO A 55 -3.53 1.70 -11.61
N THR A 56 -2.84 2.72 -12.14
CA THR A 56 -2.37 2.73 -13.53
C THR A 56 -1.07 1.97 -13.70
N GLY A 57 -0.32 1.74 -12.62
CA GLY A 57 0.98 1.08 -12.64
C GLY A 57 2.10 1.89 -13.30
N THR A 58 1.89 3.17 -13.63
CA THR A 58 2.91 4.01 -14.29
C THR A 58 3.85 4.69 -13.31
N GLY A 59 3.45 4.81 -12.04
CA GLY A 59 4.16 5.55 -11.00
C GLY A 59 3.84 7.04 -10.96
N THR A 60 2.78 7.48 -11.66
CA THR A 60 2.36 8.88 -11.74
C THR A 60 0.89 9.10 -11.35
N GLY A 61 0.14 8.02 -11.13
CA GLY A 61 -1.25 8.06 -10.66
C GLY A 61 -1.37 7.74 -9.18
N GLY A 62 -2.60 7.79 -8.67
CA GLY A 62 -2.92 7.67 -7.25
C GLY A 62 -3.32 9.00 -6.64
#